data_AF-A0A2S2N719-F1
#
_entry.id   AF-A0A2S2N719-F1
#
_cell.length_a   1.000
_cell.length_b   1.000
_cell.length_c   1.000
_cell.angle_alpha   90.00
_cell.angle_beta   90.00
_cell.angle_gamma   90.00
#
_symmetry.space_group_name_H-M   'P 1'
#
loop_
_entity.id
_entity.type
_entity.pdbx_description
1 polymer ?
#
loop_
_entity_poly.entity_id
_entity_poly.type
_entity_poly.pdbx_seq_one_letter_code
_entity_poly.pdbx_strand_id
1 'polypeptide(L)'
;KVSVLIDSHLKNILEMTTHLHNHEPSTKRSLAIDIIRSSSKKKATEQTHEKPNKIIRKELLVDKSGLQDELNYSDINLIRRSIYRSRKQQYPILPKSQKESFDQLYDMQSTIKYNDQQFCFVNQQKSIVIITCRDNLQLLCKSKNVFGDGTFSYCPKFFCQLYTLHVYTYNYYIPVAYIFLTSKSKNNYLNMWFEIST
;
A
#
# COMPACT_ATOMS: atom_id res chain seq x y z
N LYS A 1 6.29 37.50 -5.04
CA LYS A 1 7.69 37.12 -4.73
C LYS A 1 8.62 37.94 -5.62
N VAL A 2 9.47 38.76 -5.02
CA VAL A 2 10.49 39.57 -5.72
C VAL A 2 11.79 38.79 -5.67
N SER A 3 12.41 38.56 -6.82
CA SER A 3 13.78 38.06 -6.90
C SER A 3 14.70 39.24 -7.07
N VAL A 4 15.66 39.37 -6.15
CA VAL A 4 16.65 40.44 -6.15
C VAL A 4 18.00 39.79 -6.39
N LEU A 5 18.64 40.14 -7.49
CA LEU A 5 20.03 39.82 -7.75
C LEU A 5 20.89 40.92 -7.12
N ILE A 6 21.85 40.52 -6.30
CA ILE A 6 22.70 41.45 -5.53
C ILE A 6 24.15 41.15 -5.90
N ASP A 7 25.03 42.15 -5.81
CA ASP A 7 26.46 41.92 -5.98
C ASP A 7 27.02 40.93 -4.94
N SER A 8 28.20 40.38 -5.22
CA SER A 8 28.86 39.40 -4.33
C SER A 8 29.15 39.93 -2.92
N HIS A 9 29.10 41.25 -2.74
CA HIS A 9 29.32 41.93 -1.47
C HIS A 9 28.01 42.31 -0.75
N LEU A 10 26.85 41.95 -1.31
CA LEU A 10 25.51 42.25 -0.82
C LEU A 10 25.25 43.75 -0.58
N LYS A 11 25.98 44.64 -1.28
CA LYS A 11 25.89 46.09 -1.09
C LYS A 11 25.01 46.78 -2.11
N ASN A 12 24.95 46.25 -3.34
CA ASN A 12 24.19 46.85 -4.43
C ASN A 12 23.23 45.85 -5.05
N ILE A 13 21.99 46.27 -5.26
CA ILE A 13 20.99 45.53 -6.02
C ILE A 13 21.32 45.70 -7.51
N LEU A 14 21.66 44.60 -8.17
CA LEU A 14 22.02 44.56 -9.59
C LEU A 14 20.79 44.42 -10.48
N GLU A 15 19.80 43.63 -10.04
CA GLU A 15 18.58 43.41 -10.80
C GLU A 15 17.41 43.11 -9.85
N MET A 16 16.24 43.68 -10.13
CA MET A 16 15.02 43.40 -9.38
C MET A 16 13.93 42.97 -10.35
N THR A 17 13.62 41.67 -10.35
CA THR A 17 12.58 41.12 -11.22
C THR A 17 11.28 41.01 -10.43
N THR A 18 10.28 41.80 -10.82
CA THR A 18 8.92 41.69 -10.29
C THR A 18 8.10 40.75 -11.18
N HIS A 19 7.97 39.49 -10.75
CA HIS A 19 6.99 38.60 -11.37
C HIS A 19 5.58 39.00 -10.91
N LEU A 20 4.76 39.50 -11.85
CA LEU A 20 3.32 39.73 -11.66
C LEU A 20 2.64 38.40 -11.29
N HIS A 21 2.03 38.35 -10.11
CA HIS A 21 1.23 37.19 -9.68
C HIS A 21 -0.17 37.35 -10.26
N ASN A 22 -0.53 36.53 -11.25
CA ASN A 22 -1.90 36.46 -11.80
C ASN A 22 -2.85 35.61 -10.92
N HIS A 23 -2.59 35.51 -9.63
CA HIS A 23 -3.43 34.76 -8.70
C HIS A 23 -3.55 35.48 -7.36
N GLU A 24 -4.71 35.28 -6.73
CA GLU A 24 -4.99 35.81 -5.39
C GLU A 24 -4.05 35.21 -4.34
N PRO A 25 -3.68 35.98 -3.29
CA PRO A 25 -2.92 35.48 -2.16
C PRO A 25 -3.58 34.27 -1.48
N SER A 26 -2.76 33.39 -0.91
CA SER A 26 -3.25 32.26 -0.13
C SER A 26 -4.06 32.74 1.08
N THR A 27 -5.22 32.13 1.29
CA THR A 27 -6.07 32.38 2.47
C THR A 27 -5.55 31.61 3.69
N LYS A 28 -5.90 32.06 4.90
CA LYS A 28 -5.61 31.32 6.14
C LYS A 28 -6.11 29.87 6.07
N ARG A 29 -7.32 29.67 5.56
CA ARG A 29 -7.88 28.34 5.30
C ARG A 29 -7.04 27.52 4.32
N SER A 30 -6.63 28.08 3.16
CA SER A 30 -5.80 27.31 2.23
C SER A 30 -4.46 26.92 2.83
N LEU A 31 -3.84 27.81 3.62
CA LEU A 31 -2.61 27.52 4.35
C LEU A 31 -2.82 26.41 5.39
N ALA A 32 -3.89 26.48 6.19
CA ALA A 32 -4.25 25.46 7.17
C ALA A 32 -4.40 24.07 6.51
N ILE A 33 -5.10 24.03 5.37
CA ILE A 33 -5.29 22.78 4.63
C ILE A 33 -3.94 22.26 4.13
N ASP A 34 -3.09 23.11 3.56
CA ASP A 34 -1.81 22.70 3.01
C ASP A 34 -0.85 22.17 4.07
N ILE A 35 -0.81 22.79 5.26
CA ILE A 35 -0.01 22.33 6.40
C ILE A 35 -0.41 20.91 6.80
N ILE A 36 -1.68 20.72 7.17
CA ILE A 36 -2.17 19.42 7.64
C ILE A 36 -2.12 18.36 6.55
N ARG A 37 -2.42 18.73 5.30
CA ARG A 37 -2.33 17.80 4.17
C ARG A 37 -0.91 17.32 3.97
N SER A 38 0.07 18.22 3.99
CA SER A 38 1.47 17.88 3.72
C SER A 38 2.03 16.94 4.78
N SER A 39 1.79 17.23 6.06
CA SER A 39 2.23 16.36 7.16
C SER A 39 1.50 15.01 7.14
N SER A 40 0.18 15.03 6.93
CA SER A 40 -0.63 13.81 6.84
C SER A 40 -0.22 12.91 5.68
N LYS A 41 0.12 13.48 4.51
CA LYS A 41 0.61 12.72 3.36
C LYS A 41 1.92 12.01 3.69
N LYS A 42 2.90 12.73 4.28
CA LYS A 42 4.19 12.16 4.71
C LYS A 42 4.00 11.01 5.69
N LYS A 43 3.16 11.20 6.71
CA LYS A 43 2.88 10.14 7.68
C LYS A 43 2.17 8.95 7.07
N ALA A 44 1.23 9.20 6.15
CA ALA A 44 0.48 8.15 5.48
C ALA A 44 1.32 7.26 4.55
N THR A 45 2.42 7.78 4.01
CA THR A 45 3.38 7.02 3.21
C THR A 45 4.34 6.17 4.05
N GLU A 46 4.64 6.59 5.29
CA GLU A 46 5.42 5.79 6.25
C GLU A 46 4.56 4.69 6.92
N GLN A 47 3.28 5.00 7.17
CA GLN A 47 2.35 4.16 7.92
C GLN A 47 1.12 3.83 7.08
N THR A 48 1.31 2.98 6.06
CA THR A 48 0.25 2.63 5.10
C THR A 48 -0.94 1.89 5.72
N HIS A 49 -0.71 1.16 6.83
CA HIS A 49 -1.71 0.40 7.57
C HIS A 49 -2.61 1.28 8.47
N GLU A 50 -2.16 2.48 8.85
CA GLU A 50 -2.93 3.32 9.78
C GLU A 50 -4.17 3.94 9.09
N LYS A 51 -5.30 4.03 9.79
CA LYS A 51 -6.51 4.63 9.21
C LYS A 51 -6.27 6.13 8.94
N PRO A 52 -6.62 6.67 7.75
CA PRO A 52 -6.42 8.09 7.42
C PRO A 52 -7.00 9.06 8.45
N ASN A 53 -8.18 8.76 9.01
CA ASN A 53 -8.79 9.58 10.06
C ASN A 53 -7.93 9.66 11.34
N LYS A 54 -7.22 8.58 11.68
CA LYS A 54 -6.33 8.56 12.84
C LYS A 54 -5.10 9.42 12.59
N ILE A 55 -4.54 9.35 11.37
CA ILE A 55 -3.44 10.23 10.94
C ILE A 55 -3.88 11.69 11.02
N ILE A 56 -4.97 12.07 10.35
CA ILE A 56 -5.43 13.47 10.33
C ILE A 56 -5.65 14.00 11.74
N ARG A 57 -6.29 13.22 12.63
CA ARG A 57 -6.49 13.64 14.04
C ARG A 57 -5.18 13.84 14.78
N LYS A 58 -4.19 12.96 14.61
CA LYS A 58 -2.86 13.13 15.22
C LYS A 58 -2.19 14.41 14.71
N GLU A 59 -2.24 14.65 13.41
CA GLU A 59 -1.63 15.84 12.81
C GLU A 59 -2.30 17.14 13.27
N LEU A 60 -3.63 17.15 13.40
CA LEU A 60 -4.37 18.29 13.97
C LEU A 60 -3.96 18.57 15.42
N LEU A 61 -3.72 17.53 16.24
CA LEU A 61 -3.31 17.70 17.64
C LEU A 61 -1.87 18.19 17.80
N VAL A 62 -0.99 17.84 16.85
CA VAL A 62 0.44 18.19 16.90
C VAL A 62 0.73 19.52 16.22
N ASP A 63 -0.16 19.98 15.33
CA ASP A 63 -0.01 21.25 14.63
C ASP A 63 0.10 22.43 15.60
N LYS A 64 1.04 23.32 15.34
CA LYS A 64 1.32 24.54 16.13
C LYS A 64 1.11 25.81 15.31
N SER A 65 0.52 25.71 14.12
CA SER A 65 0.30 26.85 13.22
C SER A 65 -0.72 27.85 13.77
N GLY A 66 -1.61 27.43 14.68
CA GLY A 66 -2.72 28.23 15.17
C GLY A 66 -3.84 28.45 14.14
N LEU A 67 -3.82 27.75 13.00
CA LEU A 67 -4.81 27.88 11.93
C LEU A 67 -5.86 26.75 11.94
N GLN A 68 -5.95 25.98 13.01
CA GLN A 68 -6.81 24.79 13.08
C GLN A 68 -8.30 25.14 12.96
N ASP A 69 -8.71 26.26 13.54
CA ASP A 69 -10.09 26.75 13.52
C ASP A 69 -10.54 27.22 12.13
N GLU A 70 -9.60 27.41 11.20
CA GLU A 70 -9.90 27.77 9.80
C GLU A 70 -10.35 26.56 8.96
N LEU A 71 -10.19 25.34 9.48
CA LEU A 71 -10.57 24.10 8.80
C LEU A 71 -12.03 23.75 9.05
N ASN A 72 -12.71 23.31 8.00
CA ASN A 72 -14.04 22.72 8.15
C ASN A 72 -14.07 21.23 7.80
N TYR A 73 -15.23 20.62 8.03
CA TYR A 73 -15.42 19.18 7.78
C TYR A 73 -15.15 18.77 6.31
N SER A 74 -15.47 19.63 5.34
CA SER A 74 -15.22 19.34 3.92
C SER A 74 -13.73 19.27 3.59
N ASP A 75 -12.91 20.05 4.30
CA ASP A 75 -11.45 20.05 4.16
C ASP A 75 -10.83 18.73 4.64
N ILE A 76 -11.38 18.16 5.72
CA ILE A 76 -10.98 16.85 6.21
C ILE A 76 -11.21 15.77 5.13
N ASN A 77 -12.30 15.86 4.36
CA ASN A 77 -12.55 14.97 3.24
C ASN A 77 -11.52 15.15 2.10
N LEU A 78 -11.10 16.38 1.82
CA LEU A 78 -10.05 16.68 0.83
C LEU A 78 -8.69 16.12 1.27
N ILE A 79 -8.30 16.33 2.52
CA ILE A 79 -7.07 15.79 3.11
C ILE A 79 -7.08 14.26 3.03
N ARG A 80 -8.20 13.63 3.42
CA ARG A 80 -8.35 12.17 3.34
C ARG A 80 -8.18 11.63 1.92
N ARG A 81 -8.77 12.30 0.92
CA ARG A 81 -8.57 11.93 -0.50
C ARG A 81 -7.12 12.06 -0.92
N SER A 82 -6.42 13.10 -0.46
CA SER A 82 -5.00 13.30 -0.73
C SER A 82 -4.13 12.20 -0.12
N ILE A 83 -4.44 11.77 1.12
CA ILE A 83 -3.80 10.62 1.77
C ILE A 83 -3.95 9.37 0.92
N TYR A 84 -5.18 9.02 0.51
CA TYR A 84 -5.42 7.83 -0.33
C TYR A 84 -4.68 7.89 -1.66
N ARG A 85 -4.66 9.05 -2.33
CA ARG A 85 -3.91 9.25 -3.57
C ARG A 85 -2.40 9.05 -3.36
N SER A 86 -1.86 9.57 -2.27
CA SER A 86 -0.42 9.45 -1.95
C SER A 86 -0.04 8.00 -1.65
N ARG A 87 -0.86 7.28 -0.90
CA ARG A 87 -0.68 5.83 -0.70
C ARG A 87 -0.74 5.07 -2.02
N LYS A 88 -1.71 5.38 -2.88
CA LYS A 88 -1.86 4.73 -4.19
C LYS A 88 -0.61 4.88 -5.05
N GLN A 89 0.10 6.01 -4.97
CA GLN A 89 1.34 6.25 -5.70
C GLN A 89 2.51 5.35 -5.26
N GLN A 90 2.44 4.74 -4.07
CA GLN A 90 3.46 3.80 -3.60
C GLN A 90 3.27 2.38 -4.12
N TYR A 91 2.07 2.05 -4.61
CA TYR A 91 1.77 0.73 -5.14
C TYR A 91 2.03 0.68 -6.64
N PRO A 92 2.40 -0.49 -7.19
CA PRO A 92 2.49 -0.69 -8.63
C PRO A 92 1.16 -0.39 -9.31
N ILE A 93 1.24 -0.07 -10.60
CA ILE A 93 0.06 0.09 -11.44
C ILE A 93 -0.71 -1.23 -11.46
N LEU A 94 -2.02 -1.17 -11.25
CA LEU A 94 -2.86 -2.35 -11.30
C LEU A 94 -2.66 -3.08 -12.64
N PRO A 95 -2.42 -4.39 -12.61
CA PRO A 95 -2.22 -5.15 -13.84
C PRO A 95 -3.48 -5.09 -14.70
N LYS A 96 -3.31 -5.20 -16.01
CA LYS A 96 -4.38 -5.20 -17.01
C LYS A 96 -4.65 -6.59 -17.58
N SER A 97 -3.76 -7.54 -17.32
CA SER A 97 -3.88 -8.93 -17.75
C SER A 97 -3.41 -9.91 -16.66
N GLN A 98 -3.77 -11.18 -16.85
CA GLN A 98 -3.28 -12.25 -15.98
C GLN A 98 -1.75 -12.37 -16.08
N LYS A 99 -1.18 -12.37 -17.28
CA LYS A 99 0.27 -12.42 -17.46
C LYS A 99 0.98 -11.29 -16.71
N GLU A 100 0.51 -10.05 -16.88
CA GLU A 100 1.07 -8.89 -16.18
C GLU A 100 0.95 -9.01 -14.66
N SER A 101 -0.12 -9.65 -14.15
CA SER A 101 -0.26 -9.91 -12.71
C SER A 101 0.83 -10.85 -12.19
N PHE A 102 1.11 -11.93 -12.93
CA PHE A 102 2.17 -12.88 -12.58
C PHE A 102 3.56 -12.26 -12.71
N ASP A 103 3.82 -11.51 -13.77
CA ASP A 103 5.10 -10.82 -14.00
C ASP A 103 5.37 -9.82 -12.86
N GLN A 104 4.41 -8.95 -12.54
CA GLN A 104 4.55 -8.00 -11.43
C GLN A 104 4.76 -8.69 -10.09
N LEU A 105 4.01 -9.76 -9.78
CA LEU A 105 4.17 -10.49 -8.52
C LEU A 105 5.52 -11.20 -8.45
N TYR A 106 5.99 -11.77 -9.56
CA TYR A 106 7.29 -12.44 -9.64
C TYR A 106 8.43 -11.44 -9.42
N ASP A 107 8.38 -10.27 -10.06
CA ASP A 107 9.38 -9.20 -9.88
C ASP A 107 9.40 -8.67 -8.44
N MET A 108 8.22 -8.58 -7.81
CA MET A 108 8.07 -8.06 -6.46
C MET A 108 8.21 -9.11 -5.35
N GLN A 109 8.28 -10.40 -5.65
CA GLN A 109 8.13 -11.47 -4.65
C GLN A 109 9.15 -11.37 -3.50
N SER A 110 10.36 -10.89 -3.80
CA SER A 110 11.43 -10.69 -2.81
C SER A 110 11.18 -9.50 -1.88
N THR A 111 10.32 -8.56 -2.27
CA THR A 111 9.92 -7.39 -1.47
C THR A 111 8.71 -7.66 -0.59
N ILE A 112 7.91 -8.67 -0.94
CA ILE A 112 6.74 -9.10 -0.16
C ILE A 112 7.24 -9.99 0.96
N LYS A 113 7.40 -9.40 2.14
CA LYS A 113 8.01 -10.05 3.31
C LYS A 113 7.13 -9.99 4.56
N TYR A 114 7.33 -10.95 5.45
CA TYR A 114 6.84 -10.93 6.84
C TYR A 114 8.03 -11.24 7.75
N ASN A 115 8.30 -10.39 8.75
CA ASN A 115 9.48 -10.48 9.61
C ASN A 115 10.79 -10.69 8.82
N ASP A 116 11.00 -9.88 7.78
CA ASP A 116 12.14 -9.93 6.85
C ASP A 116 12.33 -11.23 6.04
N GLN A 117 11.41 -12.19 6.17
CA GLN A 117 11.37 -13.40 5.36
C GLN A 117 10.41 -13.27 4.19
N GLN A 118 10.75 -13.87 3.05
CA GLN A 118 9.89 -13.90 1.86
C GLN A 118 8.52 -14.51 2.20
N PHE A 119 7.46 -13.83 1.77
CA PHE A 119 6.08 -14.19 2.07
C PHE A 119 5.21 -14.44 0.82
N CYS A 120 5.80 -14.31 -0.38
CA CYS A 120 5.14 -14.54 -1.66
C CYS A 120 6.04 -15.41 -2.55
N PHE A 121 5.47 -16.44 -3.15
CA PHE A 121 6.15 -17.36 -4.05
C PHE A 121 5.33 -17.48 -5.34
N VAL A 122 5.97 -17.28 -6.47
CA VAL A 122 5.29 -17.23 -7.77
C VAL A 122 5.86 -18.29 -8.70
N ASN A 123 5.03 -19.24 -9.10
CA ASN A 123 5.33 -20.17 -10.18
C ASN A 123 4.60 -19.73 -11.45
N GLN A 124 5.28 -18.99 -12.32
CA GLN A 124 4.71 -18.48 -13.57
C GLN A 124 4.32 -19.60 -14.54
N GLN A 125 5.12 -20.68 -14.62
CA GLN A 125 4.87 -21.81 -15.53
C GLN A 125 3.59 -22.55 -15.17
N LYS A 126 3.36 -22.80 -13.87
CA LYS A 126 2.14 -23.44 -13.37
C LYS A 126 0.99 -22.45 -13.16
N SER A 127 1.26 -21.15 -13.28
CA SER A 127 0.32 -20.06 -13.00
C SER A 127 -0.26 -20.16 -11.58
N ILE A 128 0.63 -20.28 -10.59
CA ILE A 128 0.29 -20.38 -9.17
C ILE A 128 1.02 -19.30 -8.39
N VAL A 129 0.30 -18.62 -7.48
CA VAL A 129 0.90 -17.72 -6.49
C VAL A 129 0.57 -18.24 -5.11
N ILE A 130 1.59 -18.44 -4.28
CA ILE A 130 1.46 -18.94 -2.91
C ILE A 130 1.95 -17.85 -1.95
N ILE A 131 1.08 -17.45 -1.05
CA ILE A 131 1.40 -16.54 0.06
C ILE A 131 1.50 -17.38 1.33
N THR A 132 2.73 -17.55 1.82
CA THR A 132 3.07 -18.35 3.00
C THR A 132 4.49 -18.00 3.47
N CYS A 133 4.99 -18.63 4.53
CA CYS A 133 6.39 -18.54 4.95
C CYS A 133 6.88 -19.90 5.43
N ARG A 134 8.19 -19.98 5.72
CA ARG A 134 8.83 -21.19 6.25
C ARG A 134 8.13 -21.71 7.51
N ASP A 135 7.79 -20.84 8.46
CA ASP A 135 7.17 -21.26 9.72
C ASP A 135 5.76 -21.83 9.49
N ASN A 136 4.99 -21.22 8.59
CA ASN A 136 3.68 -21.72 8.18
C ASN A 136 3.77 -23.10 7.52
N LEU A 137 4.74 -23.30 6.62
CA LEU A 137 4.97 -24.59 5.97
C LEU A 137 5.46 -25.65 6.98
N GLN A 138 6.32 -25.28 7.92
CA GLN A 138 6.71 -26.20 9.00
C GLN A 138 5.51 -26.61 9.86
N LEU A 139 4.62 -25.66 10.17
CA LEU A 139 3.40 -25.96 10.90
C LEU A 139 2.48 -26.87 10.07
N LEU A 140 2.35 -26.62 8.77
CA LEU A 140 1.63 -27.49 7.83
C LEU A 140 2.17 -28.92 7.86
N CYS A 141 3.49 -29.11 7.74
CA CYS A 141 4.12 -30.45 7.77
C CYS A 141 3.95 -31.18 9.10
N LYS A 142 3.93 -30.45 10.23
CA LYS A 142 3.76 -31.04 11.57
C LYS A 142 2.29 -31.35 11.90
N SER A 143 1.35 -30.81 11.13
CA SER A 143 -0.07 -30.92 11.43
C SER A 143 -0.63 -32.27 11.00
N LYS A 144 -1.36 -32.92 11.91
CA LYS A 144 -2.04 -34.19 11.61
C LYS A 144 -3.19 -34.02 10.62
N ASN A 145 -3.89 -32.89 10.72
CA ASN A 145 -5.05 -32.57 9.90
C ASN A 145 -4.81 -31.26 9.16
N VAL A 146 -5.07 -31.27 7.86
CA VAL A 146 -5.01 -30.11 6.98
C VAL A 146 -6.38 -29.93 6.35
N PHE A 147 -6.91 -28.71 6.40
CA PHE A 147 -8.20 -28.35 5.81
C PHE A 147 -7.95 -27.40 4.66
N GLY A 148 -8.50 -27.72 3.50
CA GLY A 148 -8.45 -26.86 2.32
C GLY A 148 -9.82 -26.26 2.04
N ASP A 149 -9.90 -24.93 1.90
CA ASP A 149 -11.13 -24.23 1.51
C ASP A 149 -10.89 -23.29 0.34
N GLY A 150 -11.81 -23.30 -0.61
CA GLY A 150 -11.71 -22.57 -1.87
C GLY A 150 -12.77 -21.49 -1.99
N THR A 151 -12.38 -20.22 -1.89
CA THR A 151 -13.30 -19.08 -2.02
C THR A 151 -13.24 -18.50 -3.44
N PHE A 152 -14.40 -18.37 -4.08
CA PHE A 152 -14.52 -17.85 -5.45
C PHE A 152 -14.96 -16.38 -5.50
N SER A 153 -15.80 -15.97 -4.55
CA SER A 153 -16.41 -14.64 -4.49
C SER A 153 -15.41 -13.53 -4.13
N TYR A 154 -14.27 -13.88 -3.53
CA TYR A 154 -13.29 -12.93 -3.00
C TYR A 154 -11.91 -13.07 -3.66
N CYS A 155 -11.87 -13.43 -4.94
CA CYS A 155 -10.62 -13.59 -5.68
C CYS A 155 -10.22 -12.30 -6.44
N PRO A 156 -8.93 -11.92 -6.51
CA PRO A 156 -8.49 -10.80 -7.34
C PRO A 156 -8.81 -11.04 -8.83
N LYS A 157 -9.06 -9.94 -9.57
CA LYS A 157 -9.63 -9.95 -10.94
C LYS A 157 -9.03 -10.95 -11.94
N PHE A 158 -7.73 -11.27 -11.82
CA PHE A 158 -7.02 -12.14 -12.77
C PHE A 158 -6.79 -13.57 -12.26
N PHE A 159 -7.46 -13.93 -11.19
CA PHE A 159 -7.44 -15.27 -10.64
C PHE A 159 -8.89 -15.78 -10.52
N CYS A 160 -9.08 -17.09 -10.64
CA CYS A 160 -10.39 -17.71 -10.57
C CYS A 160 -10.80 -18.08 -9.14
N GLN A 161 -9.81 -18.32 -8.27
CA GLN A 161 -10.06 -18.81 -6.91
C GLN A 161 -8.92 -18.44 -5.96
N LEU A 162 -9.30 -18.08 -4.74
CA LEU A 162 -8.40 -18.06 -3.59
C LEU A 162 -8.61 -19.36 -2.81
N TYR A 163 -7.63 -20.25 -2.88
CA TYR A 163 -7.59 -21.49 -2.12
C TYR A 163 -6.78 -21.27 -0.84
N THR A 164 -7.27 -21.74 0.30
CA THR A 164 -6.62 -21.53 1.60
C THR A 164 -6.40 -22.86 2.29
N LEU A 165 -5.21 -23.02 2.86
CA LEU A 165 -4.88 -24.15 3.72
C LEU A 165 -4.90 -23.70 5.17
N HIS A 166 -5.59 -24.49 5.98
CA HIS A 166 -5.72 -24.29 7.42
C HIS A 166 -5.27 -25.53 8.16
N VAL A 167 -4.70 -25.31 9.33
CA VAL A 167 -4.35 -26.36 10.27
C VAL A 167 -5.09 -26.13 11.58
N TYR A 168 -5.32 -27.20 12.32
CA TYR A 168 -5.90 -27.11 13.66
C TYR A 168 -4.81 -27.35 14.70
N THR A 169 -4.43 -26.29 15.41
CA THR A 169 -3.43 -26.36 16.49
C THR A 169 -3.80 -25.39 17.62
N TYR A 170 -3.45 -25.76 18.85
CA TYR A 170 -3.80 -24.97 20.05
C TYR A 170 -5.29 -24.60 20.16
N ASN A 171 -6.19 -25.47 19.68
CA ASN A 171 -7.63 -25.24 19.57
C ASN A 171 -8.07 -24.11 18.62
N TYR A 172 -7.20 -23.65 17.73
CA TYR A 172 -7.49 -22.66 16.70
C TYR A 172 -7.35 -23.23 15.30
N TYR A 173 -8.19 -22.74 14.39
CA TYR A 173 -7.98 -22.89 12.94
C TYR A 173 -7.06 -21.77 12.47
N ILE A 174 -5.87 -22.14 12.04
CA ILE A 174 -4.83 -21.19 11.62
C ILE A 174 -4.63 -21.33 10.12
N PRO A 175 -4.85 -20.26 9.32
CA PRO A 175 -4.51 -20.25 7.91
C PRO A 175 -2.99 -20.21 7.75
N VAL A 176 -2.44 -21.17 7.02
CA VAL A 176 -1.00 -21.33 6.80
C VAL A 176 -0.57 -21.03 5.36
N ALA A 177 -1.47 -21.16 4.39
CA ALA A 177 -1.19 -20.77 3.02
C ALA A 177 -2.42 -20.17 2.34
N TYR A 178 -2.20 -19.12 1.54
CA TYR A 178 -3.19 -18.53 0.66
C TYR A 178 -2.68 -18.69 -0.77
N ILE A 179 -3.47 -19.29 -1.64
CA ILE A 179 -3.03 -19.72 -2.94
C ILE A 179 -3.99 -19.18 -4.00
N PHE A 180 -3.46 -18.40 -4.93
CA PHE A 180 -4.23 -17.88 -6.04
C PHE A 180 -4.11 -18.81 -7.25
N LEU A 181 -5.24 -19.34 -7.69
CA LEU A 181 -5.35 -20.26 -8.81
C LEU A 181 -6.08 -19.62 -10.00
N THR A 182 -5.67 -20.00 -11.21
CA THR A 182 -6.21 -19.47 -12.47
C THR A 182 -7.29 -20.33 -13.11
N SER A 183 -7.56 -21.52 -12.56
CA SER A 183 -8.64 -22.39 -13.02
C SER A 183 -9.07 -23.37 -11.93
N LYS A 184 -10.26 -23.96 -12.11
CA LYS A 184 -10.84 -24.95 -11.18
C LYS A 184 -10.57 -26.39 -11.63
N SER A 185 -9.60 -26.60 -12.51
CA SER A 185 -9.35 -27.93 -13.09
C SER A 185 -8.64 -28.82 -12.09
N LYS A 186 -8.91 -30.13 -12.15
CA LYS A 186 -8.19 -31.14 -11.35
C LYS A 186 -6.67 -30.99 -11.50
N ASN A 187 -6.19 -30.70 -12.71
CA ASN A 187 -4.77 -30.50 -12.98
C ASN A 187 -4.19 -29.28 -12.24
N ASN A 188 -4.94 -28.18 -12.12
CA ASN A 188 -4.48 -27.00 -11.39
C ASN A 188 -4.33 -27.31 -9.89
N TYR A 189 -5.31 -28.00 -9.30
CA TYR A 189 -5.21 -28.47 -7.91
C TYR A 189 -4.04 -29.44 -7.69
N LEU A 190 -3.79 -30.37 -8.62
CA LEU A 190 -2.65 -31.29 -8.51
C LEU A 190 -1.31 -30.52 -8.57
N ASN A 191 -1.18 -29.59 -9.52
CA ASN A 191 0.00 -28.73 -9.62
C ASN A 191 0.23 -27.91 -8.36
N MET A 192 -0.84 -27.38 -7.76
CA MET A 192 -0.80 -26.66 -6.50
C MET A 192 -0.29 -27.53 -5.36
N TRP A 193 -0.87 -28.72 -5.17
CA TRP A 193 -0.44 -29.63 -4.11
C TRP A 193 0.99 -30.11 -4.31
N PHE A 194 1.43 -30.32 -5.54
CA PHE A 194 2.83 -30.63 -5.83
C PHE A 194 3.75 -29.45 -5.48
N GLU A 195 3.37 -28.22 -5.85
CA GLU A 195 4.18 -27.03 -5.60
C GLU A 195 4.37 -26.76 -4.11
N ILE A 196 3.31 -26.88 -3.31
CA ILE A 196 3.41 -26.63 -1.86
C ILE A 196 4.14 -27.74 -1.09
N SER A 197 4.32 -28.91 -1.71
CA SER A 197 5.01 -30.06 -1.12
C SER A 197 6.51 -30.09 -1.45
N THR A 198 6.98 -29.20 -2.33
CA THR A 198 8.39 -29.10 -2.76
C THR A 198 9.13 -28.08 -1.90
#